data_AF-A0A925E5R3-F1
#
_entry.id   AF-A0A925E5R3-F1
#
_cell.length_a   1.000
_cell.length_b   1.000
_cell.length_c   1.000
_cell.angle_alpha   90.00
_cell.angle_beta   90.00
_cell.angle_gamma   90.00
#
_symmetry.space_group_name_H-M   'P 1'
#
loop_
_entity.id
_entity.type
_entity.pdbx_description
1 polymer ?
#
loop_
_entity_poly.entity_id
_entity_poly.type
_entity_poly.pdbx_seq_one_letter_code
_entity_poly.pdbx_strand_id
1 'polypeptide(L)'
;MRAFITTLSFFSFMLLLQAKPVTAQSFEDAGQYIEHISKANEKLTAIYLSYTSALAHNKSARKQEKRRQDVINSIIDTRATVQSMPPWKGDRTYKDTTVAYLKMLNSVFNEDYAKIVNMEEIAEQSYDAMEAYLLAQEKADEKLEEARVRQHETTKRFAAKNSVNLIEGESETGKKSKIASDLNKHYNDVYLVFFKPYKQEMYWLDALEKGNIIAIEQS
;
A
#
# COMPACT_ATOMS: atom_id res chain seq x y z
N MET A 1 -16.21 36.32 56.87
CA MET A 1 -16.60 35.23 55.91
C MET A 1 -16.96 35.72 54.50
N ARG A 2 -17.15 37.03 54.23
CA ARG A 2 -17.40 37.55 52.86
C ARG A 2 -16.14 37.94 52.06
N ALA A 3 -15.02 38.24 52.73
CA ALA A 3 -13.77 38.65 52.08
C ALA A 3 -12.92 37.48 51.51
N PHE A 4 -13.20 36.24 51.93
CA PHE A 4 -12.47 35.05 51.48
C PHE A 4 -13.06 34.43 50.19
N ILE A 5 -14.31 34.75 49.86
CA ILE A 5 -15.02 34.21 48.68
C ILE A 5 -14.71 35.07 47.44
N THR A 6 -14.45 36.37 47.62
CA THR A 6 -14.12 37.30 46.53
C THR A 6 -12.66 37.17 46.05
N THR A 7 -11.73 36.79 46.93
CA THR A 7 -10.33 36.52 46.54
C THR A 7 -10.16 35.17 45.84
N LEU A 8 -10.99 34.17 46.18
CA LEU A 8 -10.98 32.86 45.52
C LEU A 8 -11.59 32.91 44.10
N SER A 9 -12.57 33.79 43.86
CA SER A 9 -13.13 34.01 42.51
C SER A 9 -12.18 34.77 41.57
N PHE A 10 -11.32 35.65 42.11
CA PHE A 10 -10.35 36.39 41.30
C PHE A 10 -9.15 35.52 40.87
N PHE A 11 -8.74 34.57 41.72
CA PHE A 11 -7.65 33.64 41.39
C PHE A 11 -8.06 32.58 40.36
N SER A 12 -9.35 32.20 40.33
CA SER A 12 -9.87 31.24 39.34
C SER A 12 -10.06 31.85 37.94
N PHE A 13 -10.20 33.18 37.82
CA PHE A 13 -10.31 33.87 36.53
C PHE A 13 -8.93 34.08 35.86
N MET A 14 -7.85 34.18 36.65
CA MET A 14 -6.49 34.36 36.13
C MET A 14 -5.87 33.08 35.55
N LEU A 15 -6.42 31.90 35.85
CA LEU A 15 -5.90 30.61 35.38
C LEU A 15 -6.38 30.24 33.95
N LEU A 16 -7.38 30.94 33.40
CA LEU A 16 -7.95 30.65 32.07
C LEU A 16 -7.26 31.40 30.92
N LEU A 17 -6.28 32.28 31.20
CA LEU A 17 -5.61 33.08 30.17
C LEU A 17 -4.28 32.51 29.65
N GLN A 18 -3.86 31.32 30.10
CA GLN A 18 -2.61 30.68 29.64
C GLN A 18 -2.83 29.58 28.60
N ALA A 19 -3.88 29.69 27.78
CA ALA A 19 -3.97 28.90 26.56
C ALA A 19 -2.88 29.41 25.59
N LYS A 20 -1.68 28.82 25.66
CA LYS A 20 -0.71 28.96 24.58
C LYS A 20 -1.41 28.55 23.29
N PRO A 21 -1.31 29.32 22.20
CA PRO A 21 -1.81 28.84 20.92
C PRO A 21 -1.10 27.52 20.66
N VAL A 22 -1.87 26.43 20.65
CA VAL A 22 -1.41 25.18 20.05
C VAL A 22 -1.21 25.54 18.60
N THR A 23 0.03 25.83 18.22
CA THR A 23 0.40 25.89 16.81
C THR A 23 0.19 24.48 16.29
N ALA A 24 -0.99 24.24 15.73
CA ALA A 24 -1.19 23.20 14.75
C ALA A 24 -0.01 23.29 13.77
N GLN A 25 0.57 22.14 13.39
CA GLN A 25 1.72 22.07 12.49
C GLN A 25 1.53 23.05 11.32
N SER A 26 2.23 24.17 11.37
CA SER A 26 2.13 25.21 10.35
C SER A 26 3.27 24.99 9.38
N PHE A 27 2.93 24.63 8.15
CA PHE A 27 3.88 24.50 7.06
C PHE A 27 4.25 25.90 6.55
N GLU A 28 5.55 26.21 6.45
CA GLU A 28 6.04 27.53 6.06
C GLU A 28 5.83 27.79 4.57
N ASP A 29 5.95 26.73 3.75
CA ASP A 29 5.74 26.77 2.30
C ASP A 29 5.08 25.49 1.77
N ALA A 30 4.62 25.53 0.51
CA ALA A 30 3.89 24.43 -0.12
C ALA A 30 4.81 23.21 -0.38
N GLY A 31 6.11 23.44 -0.55
CA GLY A 31 7.12 22.39 -0.66
C GLY A 31 7.19 21.56 0.62
N GLN A 32 7.24 22.21 1.78
CA GLN A 32 7.19 21.51 3.08
C GLN A 32 5.91 20.68 3.25
N TYR A 33 4.76 21.18 2.77
CA TYR A 33 3.50 20.43 2.78
C TYR A 33 3.56 19.16 1.92
N ILE A 34 4.11 19.27 0.71
CA ILE A 34 4.32 18.14 -0.20
C ILE A 34 5.32 17.15 0.40
N GLU A 35 6.44 17.65 0.92
CA GLU A 35 7.52 16.84 1.49
C GLU A 35 7.03 16.02 2.69
N HIS A 36 6.21 16.61 3.55
CA HIS A 36 5.63 15.90 4.70
C HIS A 36 4.78 14.70 4.25
N ILE A 37 3.93 14.89 3.23
CA ILE A 37 3.13 13.80 2.64
C ILE A 37 4.03 12.78 1.93
N SER A 38 5.05 13.23 1.20
CA SER A 38 6.00 12.36 0.49
C SER A 38 6.74 11.43 1.45
N LYS A 39 7.29 11.99 2.54
CA LYS A 39 7.99 11.22 3.58
C LYS A 39 7.10 10.17 4.23
N ALA A 40 5.84 10.50 4.49
CA ALA A 40 4.89 9.53 5.01
C ALA A 40 4.67 8.36 4.02
N ASN A 41 4.56 8.67 2.72
CA ASN A 41 4.40 7.66 1.66
C ASN A 41 5.68 6.84 1.39
N GLU A 42 6.88 7.38 1.60
CA GLU A 42 8.15 6.66 1.41
C GLU A 42 8.25 5.45 2.34
N LYS A 43 7.89 5.62 3.63
CA LYS A 43 7.85 4.52 4.60
C LYS A 43 6.89 3.42 4.15
N LEU A 44 5.70 3.80 3.71
CA LEU A 44 4.72 2.86 3.17
C LEU A 44 5.26 2.10 1.95
N THR A 45 5.91 2.82 1.03
CA THR A 45 6.50 2.24 -0.18
C THR A 45 7.57 1.20 0.16
N ALA A 46 8.43 1.47 1.14
CA ALA A 46 9.47 0.53 1.57
C ALA A 46 8.87 -0.76 2.16
N ILE A 47 7.80 -0.65 2.95
CA ILE A 47 7.10 -1.81 3.53
C ILE A 47 6.40 -2.61 2.43
N TYR A 48 5.76 -1.93 1.48
CA TYR A 48 5.16 -2.57 0.31
C TYR A 48 6.19 -3.36 -0.52
N LEU A 49 7.36 -2.79 -0.81
CA LEU A 49 8.42 -3.52 -1.52
C LEU A 49 8.92 -4.75 -0.77
N SER A 50 8.97 -4.67 0.57
CA SER A 50 9.32 -5.83 1.39
C SER A 50 8.27 -6.95 1.29
N TYR A 51 6.99 -6.58 1.15
CA TYR A 51 5.91 -7.52 0.90
C TYR A 51 6.03 -8.14 -0.50
N THR A 52 6.20 -7.36 -1.56
CA THR A 52 6.37 -7.87 -2.93
C THR A 52 7.56 -8.83 -3.03
N SER A 53 8.69 -8.48 -2.41
CA SER A 53 9.86 -9.38 -2.32
C SER A 53 9.56 -10.65 -1.52
N ALA A 54 8.72 -10.60 -0.49
CA ALA A 54 8.33 -11.79 0.27
C ALA A 54 7.49 -12.77 -0.55
N LEU A 55 6.59 -12.26 -1.41
CA LEU A 55 5.81 -13.05 -2.36
C LEU A 55 6.71 -13.76 -3.37
N ALA A 56 7.64 -13.01 -4.00
CA ALA A 56 8.54 -13.54 -5.03
C ALA A 56 9.48 -14.65 -4.52
N HIS A 57 9.74 -14.72 -3.21
CA HIS A 57 10.60 -15.74 -2.60
C HIS A 57 9.81 -16.90 -1.98
N ASN A 58 8.52 -17.06 -2.30
CA ASN A 58 7.65 -18.16 -1.86
C ASN A 58 7.80 -18.44 -0.34
N LYS A 59 7.63 -17.40 0.47
CA LYS A 59 7.67 -17.54 1.94
C LYS A 59 6.36 -18.19 2.40
N SER A 60 6.37 -18.90 3.53
CA SER A 60 5.14 -19.53 4.04
C SER A 60 3.95 -18.56 4.14
N ALA A 61 2.73 -19.02 3.85
CA ALA A 61 1.50 -18.22 3.87
C ALA A 61 1.37 -17.35 5.14
N ARG A 62 1.72 -17.90 6.31
CA ARG A 62 1.77 -17.15 7.58
C ARG A 62 2.69 -15.92 7.54
N LYS A 63 3.88 -16.05 6.94
CA LYS A 63 4.82 -14.94 6.78
C LYS A 63 4.29 -13.92 5.79
N GLN A 64 3.63 -14.35 4.72
CA GLN A 64 3.03 -13.45 3.73
C GLN A 64 1.88 -12.65 4.34
N GLU A 65 0.98 -13.32 5.06
CA GLU A 65 -0.12 -12.66 5.77
C GLU A 65 0.42 -11.65 6.80
N LYS A 66 1.47 -12.01 7.56
CA LYS A 66 2.13 -11.07 8.46
C LYS A 66 2.63 -9.82 7.72
N ARG A 67 3.26 -9.98 6.55
CA ARG A 67 3.74 -8.86 5.73
C ARG A 67 2.60 -8.04 5.13
N ARG A 68 1.50 -8.67 4.74
CA ARG A 68 0.27 -7.96 4.32
C ARG A 68 -0.28 -7.09 5.45
N GLN A 69 -0.31 -7.61 6.67
CA GLN A 69 -0.70 -6.83 7.87
C GLN A 69 0.28 -5.68 8.16
N ASP A 70 1.59 -5.88 7.98
CA ASP A 70 2.58 -4.80 8.11
C ASP A 70 2.27 -3.64 7.12
N VAL A 71 1.90 -3.97 5.87
CA VAL A 71 1.47 -2.97 4.87
C VAL A 71 0.20 -2.26 5.31
N ILE A 72 -0.84 -2.99 5.73
CA ILE A 72 -2.12 -2.41 6.18
C ILE A 72 -1.92 -1.44 7.34
N ASN A 73 -1.13 -1.83 8.34
CA ASN A 73 -0.82 -0.97 9.48
C ASN A 73 -0.09 0.30 9.01
N SER A 74 0.88 0.17 8.09
CA SER A 74 1.55 1.34 7.52
C SER A 74 0.60 2.25 6.73
N ILE A 75 -0.40 1.70 6.02
CA ILE A 75 -1.43 2.50 5.33
C ILE A 75 -2.28 3.27 6.34
N ILE A 76 -2.69 2.62 7.42
CA ILE A 76 -3.50 3.23 8.50
C ILE A 76 -2.73 4.38 9.15
N ASP A 77 -1.46 4.15 9.52
CA ASP A 77 -0.58 5.15 10.11
C ASP A 77 -0.39 6.35 9.17
N THR A 78 -0.02 6.07 7.91
CA THR A 78 0.18 7.11 6.88
C THR A 78 -1.08 7.93 6.69
N ARG A 79 -2.25 7.28 6.65
CA ARG A 79 -3.54 7.95 6.51
C ARG A 79 -3.84 8.83 7.71
N ALA A 80 -3.58 8.35 8.92
CA ALA A 80 -3.77 9.14 10.13
C ALA A 80 -2.89 10.40 10.12
N THR A 81 -1.61 10.27 9.74
CA THR A 81 -0.70 11.40 9.55
C THR A 81 -1.27 12.42 8.56
N VAL A 82 -1.59 12.00 7.34
CA VAL A 82 -2.09 12.93 6.30
C VAL A 82 -3.45 13.54 6.67
N GLN A 83 -4.35 12.75 7.26
CA GLN A 83 -5.68 13.22 7.65
C GLN A 83 -5.62 14.28 8.74
N SER A 84 -4.65 14.16 9.66
CA SER A 84 -4.43 15.11 10.76
C SER A 84 -3.84 16.46 10.32
N MET A 85 -3.26 16.54 9.13
CA MET A 85 -2.69 17.79 8.61
C MET A 85 -3.76 18.87 8.46
N PRO A 86 -3.48 20.15 8.75
CA PRO A 86 -4.39 21.23 8.39
C PRO A 86 -4.56 21.33 6.86
N PRO A 87 -5.68 21.92 6.38
CA PRO A 87 -5.81 22.34 4.98
C PRO A 87 -4.69 23.32 4.60
N TRP A 88 -4.14 23.20 3.40
CA TRP A 88 -3.13 24.13 2.91
C TRP A 88 -3.79 25.46 2.52
N LYS A 89 -3.62 26.51 3.32
CA LYS A 89 -4.25 27.83 3.11
C LYS A 89 -5.77 27.72 2.85
N GLY A 90 -6.44 26.80 3.56
CA GLY A 90 -7.86 26.50 3.39
C GLY A 90 -8.20 25.49 2.28
N ASP A 91 -7.28 25.21 1.37
CA ASP A 91 -7.44 24.20 0.32
C ASP A 91 -7.19 22.79 0.88
N ARG A 92 -8.19 21.92 0.77
CA ARG A 92 -8.15 20.53 1.25
C ARG A 92 -7.84 19.53 0.14
N THR A 93 -7.85 19.95 -1.12
CA THR A 93 -7.87 19.07 -2.29
C THR A 93 -6.73 18.06 -2.25
N TYR A 94 -5.51 18.51 -1.96
CA TYR A 94 -4.35 17.63 -1.98
C TYR A 94 -4.35 16.60 -0.84
N LYS A 95 -4.61 17.03 0.40
CA LYS A 95 -4.70 16.09 1.54
C LYS A 95 -5.87 15.11 1.39
N ASP A 96 -7.04 15.57 0.98
CA ASP A 96 -8.24 14.74 0.90
C ASP A 96 -8.11 13.72 -0.26
N THR A 97 -7.48 14.10 -1.37
CA THR A 97 -7.14 13.16 -2.45
C THR A 97 -6.12 12.12 -2.00
N THR A 98 -5.09 12.54 -1.24
CA THR A 98 -4.10 11.62 -0.67
C THR A 98 -4.75 10.63 0.31
N VAL A 99 -5.69 11.10 1.15
CA VAL A 99 -6.45 10.24 2.05
C VAL A 99 -7.33 9.26 1.27
N ALA A 100 -7.95 9.69 0.17
CA ALA A 100 -8.74 8.81 -0.70
C ALA A 100 -7.87 7.72 -1.36
N TYR A 101 -6.67 8.08 -1.83
CA TYR A 101 -5.66 7.13 -2.32
C TYR A 101 -5.33 6.07 -1.25
N LEU A 102 -4.99 6.50 -0.03
CA LEU A 102 -4.65 5.59 1.07
C LEU A 102 -5.83 4.70 1.50
N LYS A 103 -7.06 5.20 1.42
CA LYS A 103 -8.26 4.37 1.64
C LYS A 103 -8.39 3.29 0.58
N MET A 104 -8.11 3.61 -0.68
CA MET A 104 -8.17 2.63 -1.75
C MET A 104 -7.08 1.56 -1.59
N LEU A 105 -5.83 1.95 -1.28
CA LEU A 105 -4.79 0.97 -0.94
C LEU A 105 -5.28 0.03 0.18
N ASN A 106 -5.85 0.60 1.24
CA ASN A 106 -6.34 -0.19 2.38
C ASN A 106 -7.40 -1.23 1.98
N SER A 107 -8.32 -0.86 1.07
CA SER A 107 -9.34 -1.79 0.54
C SER A 107 -8.69 -2.89 -0.30
N VAL A 108 -7.79 -2.55 -1.24
CA VAL A 108 -7.09 -3.56 -2.07
C VAL A 108 -6.29 -4.53 -1.20
N PHE A 109 -5.58 -4.05 -0.18
CA PHE A 109 -4.84 -4.92 0.73
C PHE A 109 -5.73 -5.78 1.63
N ASN A 110 -6.88 -5.27 2.10
CA ASN A 110 -7.79 -6.05 2.93
C ASN A 110 -8.64 -7.05 2.16
N GLU A 111 -8.96 -6.76 0.91
CA GLU A 111 -9.92 -7.54 0.13
C GLU A 111 -9.20 -8.40 -0.91
N ASP A 112 -8.49 -7.77 -1.85
CA ASP A 112 -7.89 -8.46 -2.98
C ASP A 112 -6.65 -9.26 -2.54
N TYR A 113 -5.71 -8.66 -1.82
CA TYR A 113 -4.52 -9.39 -1.36
C TYR A 113 -4.82 -10.42 -0.27
N ALA A 114 -5.90 -10.26 0.50
CA ALA A 114 -6.34 -11.31 1.41
C ALA A 114 -6.79 -12.57 0.64
N LYS A 115 -7.50 -12.39 -0.49
CA LYS A 115 -7.90 -13.50 -1.37
C LYS A 115 -6.68 -14.11 -2.08
N ILE A 116 -5.75 -13.28 -2.55
CA ILE A 116 -4.51 -13.75 -3.21
C ILE A 116 -3.71 -14.67 -2.29
N VAL A 117 -3.55 -14.31 -1.00
CA VAL A 117 -2.87 -15.17 -0.02
C VAL A 117 -3.58 -16.51 0.14
N ASN A 118 -4.92 -16.55 0.11
CA ASN A 118 -5.66 -17.81 0.15
C ASN A 118 -5.52 -18.62 -1.15
N MET A 119 -5.48 -17.97 -2.30
CA MET A 119 -5.31 -18.62 -3.60
C MET A 119 -3.93 -19.27 -3.73
N GLU A 120 -2.90 -18.68 -3.13
CA GLU A 120 -1.54 -19.23 -3.15
C GLU A 120 -1.49 -20.67 -2.61
N GLU A 121 -2.23 -20.99 -1.55
CA GLU A 121 -2.22 -22.32 -0.91
C GLU A 121 -2.65 -23.45 -1.88
N ILE A 122 -3.46 -23.10 -2.88
CA ILE A 122 -3.96 -24.04 -3.89
C ILE A 122 -3.41 -23.78 -5.29
N ALA A 123 -2.61 -22.73 -5.49
CA ALA A 123 -2.12 -22.31 -6.79
C ALA A 123 -1.34 -23.44 -7.48
N GLU A 124 -0.55 -24.19 -6.71
CA GLU A 124 0.24 -25.30 -7.26
C GLU A 124 -0.58 -26.57 -7.55
N GLN A 125 -1.88 -26.63 -7.26
CA GLN A 125 -2.67 -27.85 -7.44
C GLN A 125 -3.03 -28.13 -8.91
N SER A 126 -3.18 -27.08 -9.73
CA SER A 126 -3.45 -27.19 -11.16
C SER A 126 -2.91 -25.99 -11.92
N TYR A 127 -2.75 -26.15 -13.25
CA TYR A 127 -2.41 -25.04 -14.13
C TYR A 127 -3.38 -23.87 -13.99
N ASP A 128 -4.69 -24.16 -14.02
CA ASP A 128 -5.75 -23.15 -13.92
C ASP A 128 -5.71 -22.40 -12.58
N ALA A 129 -5.41 -23.09 -11.47
CA ALA A 129 -5.28 -22.47 -10.16
C ALA A 129 -4.09 -21.50 -10.11
N MET A 130 -2.96 -21.88 -10.71
CA MET A 130 -1.79 -21.02 -10.81
C MET A 130 -2.06 -19.81 -11.71
N GLU A 131 -2.66 -20.01 -12.87
CA GLU A 131 -3.02 -18.92 -13.79
C GLU A 131 -3.97 -17.93 -13.12
N ALA A 132 -5.01 -18.43 -12.43
CA ALA A 132 -5.94 -17.59 -11.68
C ALA A 132 -5.24 -16.80 -10.56
N TYR A 133 -4.29 -17.42 -9.85
CA TYR A 133 -3.50 -16.76 -8.81
C TYR A 133 -2.65 -15.61 -9.38
N LEU A 134 -1.90 -15.84 -10.45
CA LEU A 134 -1.06 -14.83 -11.09
C LEU A 134 -1.89 -13.69 -11.71
N LEU A 135 -3.04 -14.02 -12.32
CA LEU A 135 -3.97 -13.03 -12.85
C LEU A 135 -4.57 -12.16 -11.73
N ALA A 136 -4.92 -12.75 -10.59
CA ALA A 136 -5.41 -12.00 -9.43
C ALA A 136 -4.36 -11.00 -8.91
N GLN A 137 -3.08 -11.41 -8.87
CA GLN A 137 -1.97 -10.51 -8.54
C GLN A 137 -1.86 -9.34 -9.51
N GLU A 138 -1.86 -9.61 -10.83
CA GLU A 138 -1.79 -8.56 -11.85
C GLU A 138 -2.95 -7.55 -11.71
N LYS A 139 -4.18 -8.04 -11.50
CA LYS A 139 -5.35 -7.18 -11.31
C LYS A 139 -5.29 -6.33 -10.04
N ALA A 140 -4.72 -6.86 -8.95
CA ALA A 140 -4.51 -6.09 -7.74
C ALA A 140 -3.46 -4.99 -7.97
N ASP A 141 -2.33 -5.34 -8.62
CA ASP A 141 -1.25 -4.40 -8.94
C ASP A 141 -1.72 -3.28 -9.88
N GLU A 142 -2.51 -3.60 -10.92
CA GLU A 142 -3.13 -2.62 -11.82
C GLU A 142 -3.97 -1.58 -11.05
N LYS A 143 -4.80 -2.03 -10.10
CA LYS A 143 -5.61 -1.13 -9.26
C LYS A 143 -4.73 -0.20 -8.43
N LEU A 144 -3.65 -0.70 -7.84
CA LEU A 144 -2.71 0.12 -7.07
C LEU A 144 -2.01 1.16 -7.95
N GLU A 145 -1.62 0.76 -9.17
CA GLU A 145 -0.93 1.65 -10.11
C GLU A 145 -1.83 2.79 -10.59
N GLU A 146 -3.09 2.50 -10.93
CA GLU A 146 -4.06 3.55 -11.25
C GLU A 146 -4.25 4.55 -10.10
N ALA A 147 -4.26 4.06 -8.85
CA ALA A 147 -4.32 4.88 -7.65
C ALA A 147 -3.12 5.83 -7.58
N ARG A 148 -1.92 5.27 -7.80
CA ARG A 148 -0.65 5.96 -7.73
C ARG A 148 -0.56 7.06 -8.80
N VAL A 149 -0.98 6.76 -10.02
CA VAL A 149 -1.04 7.74 -11.12
C VAL A 149 -1.94 8.92 -10.75
N ARG A 150 -3.17 8.66 -10.26
CA ARG A 150 -4.09 9.74 -9.84
C ARG A 150 -3.52 10.61 -8.72
N GLN A 151 -2.85 9.98 -7.75
CA GLN A 151 -2.19 10.71 -6.67
C GLN A 151 -1.03 11.57 -7.19
N HIS A 152 -0.18 11.03 -8.06
CA HIS A 152 0.94 11.73 -8.67
C HIS A 152 0.49 12.96 -9.48
N GLU A 153 -0.56 12.80 -10.30
CA GLU A 153 -1.17 13.92 -11.05
C GLU A 153 -1.71 15.01 -10.12
N THR A 154 -2.24 14.63 -8.96
CA THR A 154 -2.72 15.60 -7.97
C THR A 154 -1.57 16.34 -7.31
N THR A 155 -0.46 15.65 -6.99
CA THR A 155 0.77 16.29 -6.51
C THR A 155 1.31 17.29 -7.54
N LYS A 156 1.36 16.92 -8.81
CA LYS A 156 1.79 17.81 -9.92
C LYS A 156 0.93 19.07 -10.01
N ARG A 157 -0.39 18.92 -10.02
CA ARG A 157 -1.33 20.07 -10.03
C ARG A 157 -1.16 20.96 -8.79
N PHE A 158 -1.00 20.38 -7.61
CA PHE A 158 -0.81 21.14 -6.38
C PHE A 158 0.51 21.91 -6.39
N ALA A 159 1.60 21.28 -6.84
CA ALA A 159 2.90 21.92 -6.96
C ALA A 159 2.86 23.09 -7.95
N ALA A 160 2.30 22.89 -9.14
CA ALA A 160 2.14 23.94 -10.15
C ALA A 160 1.31 25.13 -9.64
N LYS A 161 0.18 24.84 -8.95
CA LYS A 161 -0.68 25.88 -8.36
C LYS A 161 0.04 26.73 -7.29
N ASN A 162 1.05 26.17 -6.64
CA ASN A 162 1.78 26.83 -5.56
C ASN A 162 3.23 27.19 -5.92
N SER A 163 3.57 27.21 -7.22
CA SER A 163 4.91 27.55 -7.72
C SER A 163 6.03 26.71 -7.10
N VAL A 164 5.75 25.44 -6.78
CA VAL A 164 6.75 24.49 -6.29
C VAL A 164 7.37 23.77 -7.48
N ASN A 165 8.70 23.86 -7.60
CA ASN A 165 9.44 23.06 -8.58
C ASN A 165 9.61 21.64 -8.04
N LEU A 166 8.94 20.68 -8.66
CA LEU A 166 9.15 19.27 -8.36
C LEU A 166 10.48 18.85 -8.98
N ILE A 167 11.45 18.48 -8.14
CA ILE A 167 12.63 17.78 -8.61
C ILE A 167 12.21 16.34 -8.87
N GLU A 168 11.92 16.02 -10.12
CA GLU A 168 11.68 14.65 -10.56
C GLU A 168 13.02 13.89 -10.56
N GLY A 169 13.44 13.45 -9.37
CA GLY A 169 14.50 12.47 -9.19
C GLY A 169 13.88 11.11 -8.97
N GLU A 170 14.30 10.11 -9.75
CA GLU A 170 13.93 8.72 -9.48
C GLU A 170 14.61 8.29 -8.18
N SER A 171 13.86 8.24 -7.08
CA SER A 171 14.40 7.75 -5.81
C SER A 171 14.84 6.30 -5.97
N GLU A 172 15.86 5.87 -5.22
CA GLU A 172 16.31 4.46 -5.27
C GLU A 172 15.16 3.49 -4.96
N THR A 173 14.26 3.88 -4.08
CA THR A 173 13.02 3.14 -3.81
C THR A 173 12.09 3.12 -5.02
N GLY A 174 11.89 4.26 -5.71
CA GLY A 174 11.08 4.34 -6.91
C GLY A 174 11.61 3.48 -8.06
N LYS A 175 12.94 3.47 -8.28
CA LYS A 175 13.60 2.58 -9.25
C LYS A 175 13.34 1.12 -8.93
N LYS A 176 13.54 0.73 -7.66
CA LYS A 176 13.28 -0.64 -7.19
C LYS A 176 11.83 -1.05 -7.38
N SER A 177 10.88 -0.16 -7.11
CA SER A 177 9.46 -0.42 -7.35
C SER A 177 9.15 -0.68 -8.82
N LYS A 178 9.70 0.15 -9.72
CA LYS A 178 9.50 -0.01 -11.15
C LYS A 178 10.09 -1.33 -11.66
N ILE A 179 11.34 -1.61 -11.30
CA ILE A 179 12.01 -2.88 -11.66
C ILE A 179 11.24 -4.08 -11.13
N ALA A 180 10.77 -4.03 -9.87
CA ALA A 180 10.00 -5.13 -9.28
C ALA A 180 8.66 -5.35 -10.02
N SER A 181 7.96 -4.27 -10.39
CA SER A 181 6.71 -4.33 -11.16
C SER A 181 6.94 -4.95 -12.54
N ASP A 182 7.95 -4.48 -13.27
CA ASP A 182 8.29 -4.97 -14.60
C ASP A 182 8.74 -6.44 -14.57
N LEU A 183 9.53 -6.81 -13.56
CA LEU A 183 9.99 -8.18 -13.35
C LEU A 183 8.84 -9.13 -13.03
N ASN A 184 7.93 -8.75 -12.13
CA ASN A 184 6.78 -9.60 -11.77
C ASN A 184 5.93 -9.93 -12.99
N LYS A 185 5.63 -8.93 -13.83
CA LYS A 185 4.84 -9.16 -15.04
C LYS A 185 5.51 -10.16 -15.99
N HIS A 186 6.81 -9.97 -16.26
CA HIS A 186 7.55 -10.88 -17.13
C HIS A 186 7.73 -12.28 -16.52
N TYR A 187 7.95 -12.35 -15.21
CA TYR A 187 8.09 -13.61 -14.49
C TYR A 187 6.82 -14.46 -14.60
N ASN A 188 5.64 -13.86 -14.43
CA ASN A 188 4.36 -14.57 -14.48
C ASN A 188 4.16 -15.26 -15.84
N ASP A 189 4.45 -14.54 -16.94
CA ASP A 189 4.33 -15.08 -18.31
C ASP A 189 5.26 -16.28 -18.52
N VAL A 190 6.53 -16.17 -18.11
CA VAL A 190 7.52 -17.23 -18.29
C VAL A 190 7.25 -18.42 -17.36
N TYR A 191 6.81 -18.15 -16.13
CA TYR A 191 6.55 -19.19 -15.14
C TYR A 191 5.41 -20.12 -15.58
N LEU A 192 4.32 -19.58 -16.14
CA LEU A 192 3.21 -20.41 -16.65
C LEU A 192 3.64 -21.34 -17.78
N VAL A 193 4.51 -20.87 -18.67
CA VAL A 193 5.07 -21.70 -19.76
C VAL A 193 5.84 -22.91 -19.22
N PHE A 194 6.59 -22.73 -18.13
CA PHE A 194 7.31 -23.83 -17.48
C PHE A 194 6.40 -24.71 -16.60
N PHE A 195 5.45 -24.09 -15.90
CA PHE A 195 4.58 -24.77 -14.94
C PHE A 195 3.64 -25.78 -15.61
N LYS A 196 3.18 -25.46 -16.83
CA LYS A 196 2.29 -26.34 -17.60
C LYS A 196 2.87 -27.74 -17.85
N PRO A 197 4.00 -27.91 -18.56
CA PRO A 197 4.55 -29.25 -18.81
C PRO A 197 4.94 -29.97 -17.51
N TYR A 198 5.44 -29.23 -16.51
CA TYR A 198 5.73 -29.80 -15.19
C TYR A 198 4.49 -30.44 -14.54
N LYS A 199 3.33 -29.79 -14.60
CA LYS A 199 2.09 -30.35 -14.06
C LYS A 199 1.58 -31.53 -14.86
N GLN A 200 1.69 -31.48 -16.19
CA GLN A 200 1.32 -32.61 -17.05
C GLN A 200 2.18 -33.85 -16.74
N GLU A 201 3.49 -33.68 -16.53
CA GLU A 201 4.38 -34.77 -16.12
C GLU A 201 3.99 -35.34 -14.75
N MET A 202 3.65 -34.50 -13.77
CA MET A 202 3.17 -34.97 -12.47
C MET A 202 1.89 -35.78 -12.58
N TYR A 203 0.91 -35.33 -13.38
CA TYR A 203 -0.33 -36.08 -13.60
C TYR A 203 -0.08 -37.40 -14.30
N TRP A 204 0.83 -37.43 -15.27
CA TRP A 204 1.25 -38.65 -15.95
C TRP A 204 1.90 -39.66 -14.98
N LEU A 205 2.82 -39.20 -14.12
CA LEU A 205 3.47 -40.05 -13.11
C LEU A 205 2.47 -40.61 -12.08
N ASP A 206 1.53 -39.78 -11.59
CA ASP A 206 0.48 -40.21 -10.66
C ASP A 206 -0.48 -41.21 -11.31
N ALA A 207 -0.83 -41.00 -12.59
CA ALA A 207 -1.67 -41.92 -13.35
C ALA A 207 -0.96 -43.27 -13.60
N LEU A 208 0.35 -43.26 -13.87
CA LEU A 208 1.16 -44.47 -13.97
C LEU A 208 1.19 -45.25 -12.67
N GLU A 209 1.42 -44.58 -11.53
CA GLU A 209 1.42 -45.21 -10.21
C GLU A 209 0.07 -45.87 -9.89
N LYS A 210 -1.03 -45.24 -10.32
CA LYS A 210 -2.40 -45.74 -10.14
C LYS A 210 -2.84 -46.74 -11.21
N GLY A 211 -2.02 -47.05 -12.21
CA GLY A 211 -2.36 -47.92 -13.34
C GLY A 211 -3.51 -47.39 -14.21
N ASN A 212 -3.76 -46.08 -14.20
CA ASN A 212 -4.89 -45.46 -14.90
C ASN A 212 -4.48 -45.01 -16.32
N ILE A 213 -4.56 -45.94 -17.27
CA ILE A 213 -4.18 -45.73 -18.67
C ILE A 213 -5.00 -44.61 -19.35
N ILE A 214 -6.26 -44.41 -18.95
CA ILE A 214 -7.13 -43.38 -19.53
C ILE A 214 -6.68 -41.97 -19.11
N ALA A 215 -6.23 -41.81 -17.86
CA ALA A 215 -5.70 -40.52 -17.39
C ALA A 215 -4.37 -40.15 -18.09
N ILE A 216 -3.56 -41.15 -18.47
CA ILE A 216 -2.31 -40.96 -19.21
C ILE A 216 -2.56 -40.34 -20.60
N GLU A 217 -3.63 -40.74 -21.31
CA GLU A 217 -3.96 -40.20 -22.63
C GLU A 217 -4.55 -38.78 -22.59
N GLN A 218 -5.03 -38.33 -21.42
CA GLN A 218 -5.68 -37.03 -21.24
C GLN A 218 -4.77 -35.97 -20.57
N SER A 219 -3.55 -36.35 -20.17
CA SER A 219 -2.56 -35.50 -19.49
C SER A 219 -1.82 -34.56 -20.45
#